data_AF-A0A6G0UGQ0-F1
#
_entry.id   AF-A0A6G0UGQ0-F1
#
_cell.length_a   1.000
_cell.length_b   1.000
_cell.length_c   1.000
_cell.angle_alpha   90.00
_cell.angle_beta   90.00
_cell.angle_gamma   90.00
#
_symmetry.space_group_name_H-M   'P 1'
#
loop_
_entity.id
_entity.type
_entity.pdbx_description
1 polymer ?
#
loop_
_entity_poly.entity_id
_entity_poly.type
_entity_poly.pdbx_seq_one_letter_code
_entity_poly.pdbx_strand_id
1 'polypeptide(L)'
;MRNKNNLNIQLGDTTDDEMCTNYIYYYPASDVTVCKSTVDPGELNNWFTSRGISDNSLSNLEKYQKLNFDNSTRLSLIELYSTSKLSLQCQKKDGINLEGNPTNWTGIQRPRFQGENISHMERSKEECPAANDYFKI
;
A
#
# COMPACT_ATOMS: atom_id res chain seq x y z
N MET A 1 19.29 -0.48 15.58
CA MET A 1 20.47 -0.25 14.72
C MET A 1 20.33 -1.14 13.49
N ARG A 2 19.86 -0.63 12.34
CA ARG A 2 19.82 -1.39 11.06
C ARG A 2 21.02 -0.96 10.20
N ASN A 3 21.82 -1.95 9.83
CA ASN A 3 23.01 -1.82 8.98
C ASN A 3 22.58 -1.51 7.53
N LYS A 4 23.03 -0.37 6.99
CA LYS A 4 22.65 0.19 5.68
C LYS A 4 23.35 -0.48 4.48
N ASN A 5 23.99 -1.64 4.65
CA ASN A 5 24.88 -2.22 3.63
C ASN A 5 24.41 -3.55 3.02
N ASN A 6 23.15 -3.94 3.18
CA ASN A 6 22.55 -5.03 2.39
C ASN A 6 21.18 -4.57 1.87
N LEU A 7 20.99 -4.55 0.55
CA LEU A 7 19.70 -4.34 -0.12
C LEU A 7 18.81 -5.58 0.10
N ASN A 8 18.37 -5.79 1.34
CA ASN A 8 17.36 -6.79 1.64
C ASN A 8 16.00 -6.18 1.28
N ILE A 9 15.34 -6.73 0.27
CA ILE A 9 13.98 -6.35 -0.10
C ILE A 9 13.07 -6.79 1.05
N GLN A 10 12.36 -5.84 1.65
CA GLN A 10 11.38 -6.09 2.70
C GLN A 10 9.99 -6.01 2.07
N LEU A 11 9.20 -7.07 2.26
CA LEU A 11 7.79 -7.10 1.86
C LEU A 11 6.92 -6.93 3.10
N GLY A 12 5.62 -7.17 2.98
CA GLY A 12 4.65 -7.00 4.06
C GLY A 12 3.73 -8.23 4.15
N ASP A 13 4.16 -9.29 4.83
CA ASP A 13 3.30 -10.45 5.16
C ASP A 13 3.63 -11.15 6.49
N THR A 14 4.85 -11.00 7.03
CA THR A 14 5.32 -11.70 8.25
C THR A 14 5.81 -10.74 9.36
N THR A 15 6.23 -11.29 10.50
CA THR A 15 6.73 -10.49 11.65
C THR A 15 8.04 -9.74 11.35
N ASP A 16 8.85 -10.27 10.43
CA ASP A 16 10.13 -9.67 10.03
C ASP A 16 9.98 -8.68 8.84
N ASP A 17 8.76 -8.57 8.33
CA ASP A 17 8.36 -7.74 7.21
C ASP A 17 7.87 -6.36 7.65
N GLU A 18 7.80 -5.42 6.71
CA GLU A 18 7.32 -4.06 6.95
C GLU A 18 5.80 -3.99 6.84
N MET A 19 5.16 -3.27 7.76
CA MET A 19 3.70 -3.06 7.77
C MET A 19 3.38 -1.57 7.76
N CYS A 20 2.38 -1.18 6.96
CA CYS A 20 1.81 0.18 6.95
C CYS A 20 0.36 0.11 7.42
N THR A 21 0.13 0.36 8.71
CA THR A 21 -1.20 0.27 9.34
C THR A 21 -1.51 1.53 10.13
N ASN A 22 -2.79 1.87 10.20
CA ASN A 22 -3.30 2.93 11.06
C ASN A 22 -4.58 2.45 11.73
N TYR A 23 -4.64 2.53 13.05
CA TYR A 23 -5.82 2.17 13.84
C TYR A 23 -6.59 3.45 14.18
N ILE A 24 -7.77 3.57 13.58
CA ILE A 24 -8.61 4.76 13.73
C ILE A 24 -9.74 4.46 14.71
N TYR A 25 -9.83 5.26 15.78
CA TYR A 25 -10.99 5.27 16.66
C TYR A 25 -11.99 6.31 16.13
N TYR A 26 -13.22 5.90 15.86
CA TYR A 26 -14.21 6.77 15.23
C TYR A 26 -15.64 6.51 15.77
N TYR A 27 -16.50 7.53 15.63
CA TYR A 27 -17.93 7.49 15.96
C TYR A 27 -18.72 8.30 14.91
N PRO A 28 -19.94 7.88 14.50
CA PRO A 28 -20.68 6.70 14.94
C PRO A 28 -20.01 5.40 14.50
N ALA A 29 -20.32 4.31 15.21
CA ALA A 29 -19.80 3.00 14.85
C ALA A 29 -20.25 2.63 13.42
N SER A 30 -19.30 2.24 12.59
CA SER A 30 -19.52 1.73 11.24
C SER A 30 -19.27 0.23 11.23
N ASP A 31 -19.82 -0.45 10.23
CA ASP A 31 -19.60 -1.88 10.05
C ASP A 31 -18.21 -2.18 9.49
N VAL A 32 -17.51 -1.18 8.93
CA VAL A 32 -16.18 -1.32 8.33
C VAL A 32 -15.09 -1.40 9.40
N THR A 33 -14.29 -2.48 9.36
CA THR A 33 -13.19 -2.71 10.31
C THR A 33 -11.83 -2.65 9.66
N VAL A 34 -11.68 -3.25 8.49
CA VAL A 34 -10.44 -3.26 7.73
C VAL A 34 -10.69 -2.57 6.41
N CYS A 35 -9.89 -1.57 6.09
CA CYS A 35 -9.85 -0.94 4.78
C CYS A 35 -8.38 -0.77 4.41
N LYS A 36 -7.92 -1.55 3.44
CA LYS A 36 -6.55 -1.47 2.93
C LYS A 36 -6.52 -1.57 1.42
N SER A 37 -5.45 -1.06 0.84
CA SER A 37 -5.21 -1.06 -0.59
C SER A 37 -3.90 -1.74 -0.93
N THR A 38 -3.87 -2.49 -2.02
CA THR A 38 -2.66 -3.03 -2.64
C THR A 38 -2.62 -2.64 -4.12
N VAL A 39 -1.45 -2.77 -4.76
CA VAL A 39 -1.38 -2.70 -6.22
C VAL A 39 -2.20 -3.85 -6.80
N ASP A 40 -2.94 -3.57 -7.86
CA ASP A 40 -3.69 -4.60 -8.56
C ASP A 40 -2.77 -5.76 -9.00
N PRO A 41 -3.10 -7.02 -8.66
CA PRO A 41 -2.23 -8.16 -8.96
C PRO A 41 -1.87 -8.29 -10.45
N GLY A 42 -2.77 -7.88 -11.35
CA GLY A 42 -2.51 -7.90 -12.79
C GLY A 42 -1.45 -6.88 -13.21
N GLU A 43 -1.53 -5.65 -12.71
CA GLU A 43 -0.54 -4.59 -12.98
C GLU A 43 0.86 -4.99 -12.47
N LEU A 44 0.92 -5.55 -11.25
CA LEU A 44 2.19 -6.01 -10.67
C LEU A 44 2.80 -7.17 -11.46
N ASN A 45 1.98 -8.13 -11.90
CA ASN A 45 2.47 -9.26 -12.69
C ASN A 45 2.96 -8.84 -14.09
N ASN A 46 2.27 -7.88 -14.72
CA ASN A 46 2.68 -7.29 -15.99
C ASN A 46 4.03 -6.58 -15.84
N TRP A 47 4.22 -5.85 -14.73
CA TRP A 47 5.50 -5.20 -14.44
C TRP A 47 6.63 -6.22 -14.29
N PHE A 48 6.44 -7.31 -13.53
CA PHE A 48 7.43 -8.38 -13.45
C PHE A 48 7.74 -9.00 -14.82
N THR A 49 6.72 -9.24 -15.63
CA THR A 49 6.87 -9.80 -16.98
C THR A 49 7.68 -8.87 -17.89
N SER A 50 7.48 -7.55 -17.79
CA SER A 50 8.28 -6.55 -18.52
C SER A 50 9.77 -6.58 -18.15
N ARG A 51 10.12 -7.19 -17.02
CA ARG A 51 11.49 -7.39 -16.52
C ARG A 51 12.01 -8.80 -16.74
N GLY A 52 11.33 -9.60 -17.55
CA GLY A 52 11.72 -10.97 -17.87
C GLY A 52 11.35 -12.00 -16.80
N ILE A 53 10.50 -11.65 -15.84
CA ILE A 53 10.03 -12.55 -14.78
C ILE A 53 8.55 -12.86 -15.03
N SER A 54 8.28 -13.86 -15.88
CA SER A 54 6.93 -14.27 -16.28
C SER A 54 6.43 -15.55 -15.62
N ASP A 55 7.21 -16.14 -14.72
CA ASP A 55 6.86 -17.39 -14.06
C ASP A 55 5.78 -17.16 -12.99
N ASN A 56 4.55 -17.57 -13.32
CA ASN A 56 3.39 -17.45 -12.45
C ASN A 56 3.38 -18.43 -11.27
N SER A 57 4.27 -19.43 -11.26
CA SER A 57 4.39 -20.36 -10.12
C SER A 57 5.13 -19.75 -8.92
N LEU A 58 5.90 -18.68 -9.16
CA LEU A 58 6.65 -17.98 -8.12
C LEU A 58 5.74 -17.06 -7.30
N SER A 59 5.99 -17.04 -6.00
CA SER A 59 5.46 -16.02 -5.09
C SER A 59 5.99 -14.63 -5.45
N ASN A 60 5.27 -13.58 -5.04
CA ASN A 60 5.73 -12.21 -5.24
C ASN A 60 7.10 -11.97 -4.60
N LEU A 61 7.38 -12.59 -3.44
CA LEU A 61 8.69 -12.52 -2.80
C LEU A 61 9.81 -13.07 -3.68
N GLU A 62 9.62 -14.28 -4.23
CA GLU A 62 10.60 -14.89 -5.12
C GLU A 62 10.80 -14.07 -6.40
N LYS A 63 9.72 -13.48 -6.94
CA LYS A 63 9.81 -12.58 -8.09
C LYS A 63 10.63 -11.34 -7.76
N TYR A 64 10.41 -10.72 -6.59
CA TYR A 64 11.21 -9.58 -6.15
C TYR A 64 12.69 -9.94 -5.93
N GLN A 65 12.99 -11.09 -5.35
CA GLN A 65 14.36 -11.55 -5.11
C GLN A 65 15.14 -11.83 -6.41
N LYS A 66 14.46 -12.18 -7.50
CA LYS A 66 15.07 -12.41 -8.82
C LYS A 66 15.41 -11.11 -9.57
N LEU A 67 14.95 -9.96 -9.10
CA LEU A 67 15.25 -8.68 -9.75
C LEU A 67 16.69 -8.23 -9.47
N ASN A 68 17.32 -7.67 -10.50
CA ASN A 68 18.48 -6.83 -10.29
C ASN A 68 18.03 -5.43 -9.86
N PHE A 69 18.21 -5.09 -8.58
CA PHE A 69 17.80 -3.80 -8.02
C PHE A 69 18.80 -2.69 -8.37
N ASP A 70 18.66 -2.15 -9.58
CA ASP A 70 19.35 -0.95 -10.02
C ASP A 70 18.46 0.30 -9.91
N ASN A 71 19.01 1.48 -10.22
CA ASN A 71 18.25 2.73 -10.14
C ASN A 71 17.08 2.75 -11.15
N SER A 72 17.21 2.10 -12.31
CA SER A 72 16.13 1.98 -13.30
C SER A 72 14.95 1.17 -12.79
N THR A 73 15.24 0.02 -12.15
CA THR A 73 14.24 -0.84 -11.50
C THR A 73 13.57 -0.13 -10.35
N ARG A 74 14.34 0.58 -9.52
CA ARG A 74 13.80 1.40 -8.43
C ARG A 74 12.84 2.48 -8.95
N LEU A 75 13.24 3.25 -9.96
CA LEU A 75 12.40 4.32 -10.52
C LEU A 75 11.13 3.77 -11.16
N SER A 76 11.24 2.68 -11.93
CA SER A 76 10.08 2.02 -12.53
C SER A 76 9.14 1.41 -11.49
N LEU A 77 9.67 0.88 -10.38
CA LEU A 77 8.85 0.38 -9.28
C LEU A 77 8.10 1.53 -8.59
N ILE A 78 8.76 2.68 -8.37
CA ILE A 78 8.10 3.90 -7.87
C ILE A 78 6.97 4.33 -8.82
N GLU A 79 7.22 4.31 -10.13
CA GLU A 79 6.22 4.65 -11.14
C GLU A 79 5.04 3.67 -11.12
N LEU A 80 5.31 2.36 -11.03
CA LEU A 80 4.28 1.33 -10.87
C LEU A 80 3.40 1.63 -9.67
N TYR A 81 3.99 1.80 -8.49
CA TYR A 81 3.24 2.09 -7.27
C TYR A 81 2.54 3.45 -7.30
N SER A 82 2.92 4.38 -8.18
CA SER A 82 2.31 5.70 -8.28
C SER A 82 1.15 5.76 -9.28
N THR A 83 1.16 4.89 -10.30
CA THR A 83 0.24 4.97 -11.45
C THR A 83 -0.73 3.79 -11.54
N SER A 84 -0.39 2.65 -10.94
CA SER A 84 -1.20 1.43 -11.04
C SER A 84 -2.59 1.59 -10.42
N LYS A 85 -3.51 0.79 -10.95
CA LYS A 85 -4.80 0.52 -10.31
C LYS A 85 -4.58 -0.21 -8.99
N LEU A 86 -5.58 -0.12 -8.13
CA LEU A 86 -5.57 -0.69 -6.79
C LEU A 86 -6.56 -1.83 -6.67
N SER A 87 -6.20 -2.82 -5.86
CA SER A 87 -7.13 -3.76 -5.27
C SER A 87 -7.40 -3.35 -3.83
N LEU A 88 -8.67 -3.20 -3.48
CA LEU A 88 -9.12 -2.79 -2.15
C LEU A 88 -9.65 -3.99 -1.38
N GLN A 89 -9.29 -4.09 -0.11
CA GLN A 89 -9.87 -5.02 0.84
C GLN A 89 -10.57 -4.21 1.92
N CYS A 90 -11.89 -4.07 1.76
CA CYS A 90 -12.77 -3.38 2.69
C CYS A 90 -13.68 -4.41 3.35
N GLN A 91 -13.43 -4.75 4.62
CA GLN A 91 -14.14 -5.81 5.34
C GLN A 91 -14.99 -5.27 6.47
N LYS A 92 -16.06 -6.01 6.75
CA LYS A 92 -16.89 -5.84 7.94
C LYS A 92 -16.27 -6.56 9.16
N LYS A 93 -16.90 -6.39 10.32
CA LYS A 93 -16.53 -7.08 11.57
C LYS A 93 -16.47 -8.61 11.47
N ASP A 94 -17.27 -9.21 10.60
CA ASP A 94 -17.30 -10.66 10.36
C ASP A 94 -16.18 -11.14 9.39
N GLY A 95 -15.35 -10.24 8.87
CA GLY A 95 -14.29 -10.54 7.91
C GLY A 95 -14.75 -10.63 6.46
N ILE A 96 -16.04 -10.43 6.18
CA ILE A 96 -16.59 -10.44 4.82
C ILE A 96 -16.35 -9.08 4.17
N ASN A 97 -15.97 -9.08 2.90
CA ASN A 97 -15.81 -7.84 2.14
C ASN A 97 -17.16 -7.11 2.01
N LEU A 98 -17.12 -5.78 2.00
CA LEU A 98 -18.29 -4.96 1.71
C LEU A 98 -18.83 -5.29 0.31
N GLU A 99 -20.14 -5.42 0.19
CA GLU A 99 -20.79 -5.70 -1.07
C GLU A 99 -21.14 -4.42 -1.83
N GLY A 100 -21.52 -4.55 -3.09
CA GLY A 100 -22.09 -3.45 -3.89
C GLY A 100 -21.10 -2.67 -4.75
N ASN A 101 -19.79 -3.01 -4.73
CA ASN A 101 -18.85 -2.46 -5.69
C ASN A 101 -18.91 -3.25 -7.02
N PRO A 102 -19.13 -2.59 -8.19
CA PRO A 102 -19.27 -3.28 -9.48
C PRO A 102 -18.05 -4.11 -9.91
N THR A 103 -16.85 -3.77 -9.44
CA THR A 103 -15.61 -4.46 -9.81
C THR A 103 -15.13 -5.41 -8.71
N ASN A 104 -15.98 -5.68 -7.71
CA ASN A 104 -15.62 -6.44 -6.52
C ASN A 104 -14.32 -5.90 -5.87
N TRP A 105 -14.17 -4.57 -5.85
CA TRP A 105 -13.02 -3.88 -5.26
C TRP A 105 -11.67 -4.09 -5.97
N THR A 106 -11.68 -4.63 -7.19
CA THR A 106 -10.47 -4.80 -8.02
C THR A 106 -10.38 -3.74 -9.12
N GLY A 107 -9.16 -3.49 -9.64
CA GLY A 107 -8.95 -2.54 -10.73
C GLY A 107 -9.39 -1.09 -10.43
N ILE A 108 -9.43 -0.70 -9.15
CA ILE A 108 -9.91 0.61 -8.71
C ILE A 108 -8.89 1.68 -9.11
N GLN A 109 -9.36 2.77 -9.71
CA GLN A 109 -8.48 3.89 -10.06
C GLN A 109 -7.89 4.53 -8.80
N ARG A 110 -6.60 4.84 -8.83
CA ARG A 110 -5.94 5.50 -7.72
C ARG A 110 -6.59 6.87 -7.48
N PRO A 111 -6.96 7.22 -6.23
CA PRO A 111 -7.40 8.57 -5.91
C PRO A 111 -6.27 9.56 -6.21
N ARG A 112 -6.56 10.56 -7.03
CA ARG A 112 -5.65 11.69 -7.30
C ARG A 112 -6.16 12.89 -6.51
N PHE A 113 -5.27 13.50 -5.73
CA PHE A 113 -5.58 14.77 -5.10
C PHE A 113 -5.51 15.86 -6.17
N GLN A 114 -6.65 16.51 -6.44
CA GLN A 114 -6.70 17.76 -7.20
C GLN A 114 -6.82 18.89 -6.19
N GLY A 115 -5.68 19.40 -5.72
CA GLY A 115 -5.61 20.45 -4.70
C GLY A 115 -4.16 20.76 -4.34
N GLU A 116 -3.89 22.01 -4.01
CA GLU A 116 -2.55 22.56 -3.79
C GLU A 116 -1.77 21.80 -2.69
N ASN A 117 -0.46 21.68 -2.93
CA ASN A 117 0.62 21.38 -1.98
C ASN A 117 0.22 20.72 -0.65
N ILE A 118 0.53 19.42 -0.54
CA ILE A 118 0.57 18.64 0.70
C ILE A 118 1.52 19.21 1.79
N SER A 119 2.18 20.34 1.54
CA SER A 119 3.04 21.02 2.52
C SER A 119 2.26 21.73 3.62
N HIS A 120 0.94 21.88 3.47
CA HIS A 120 0.06 22.41 4.50
C HIS A 120 -1.20 21.54 4.63
N MET A 121 -1.03 20.31 5.12
CA MET A 121 -2.10 19.69 5.88
C MET A 121 -2.19 20.46 7.21
N GLU A 122 -2.69 21.69 7.18
CA GLU A 122 -3.11 22.38 8.40
C GLU A 122 -4.21 21.52 8.99
N ARG A 123 -3.86 20.80 10.06
CA ARG A 123 -4.88 20.14 10.88
C ARG A 123 -5.92 21.18 11.21
N SER A 124 -7.18 20.83 10.99
CA SER A 124 -8.28 21.68 11.43
C SER A 124 -8.11 21.95 12.92
N LYS A 125 -8.45 23.16 13.37
CA LYS A 125 -8.33 23.53 14.80
C LYS A 125 -9.21 22.67 15.71
N GLU A 126 -10.15 21.96 15.10
CA GLU A 126 -11.11 21.05 15.68
C GLU A 126 -10.61 19.60 15.71
N GLU A 127 -9.49 19.28 15.04
CA GLU A 127 -8.87 17.96 15.15
C GLU A 127 -8.24 17.77 16.53
N CYS A 128 -8.56 16.64 17.17
CA CYS A 128 -7.93 16.26 18.42
C CYS A 128 -6.41 16.10 18.23
N PRO A 129 -5.59 16.51 19.21
CA PRO A 129 -4.15 16.25 19.17
C PRO A 129 -3.87 14.75 19.00
N ALA A 130 -3.07 14.40 18.00
CA ALA A 130 -2.60 13.04 17.81
C ALA A 130 -1.50 12.71 18.83
N ALA A 131 -1.32 11.43 19.16
CA ALA A 131 -0.25 11.00 20.08
C ALA A 131 1.14 11.56 19.67
N ASN A 132 1.40 11.65 18.35
CA ASN A 132 2.65 12.19 17.81
C ASN A 132 2.84 13.72 18.03
N ASP A 133 1.81 14.47 18.43
CA ASP A 133 1.98 15.89 18.80
C ASP A 133 2.67 16.07 20.15
N TYR A 134 2.53 15.08 21.02
CA TYR A 134 3.08 15.12 22.36
C TYR A 134 4.54 14.63 22.41
N PHE A 135 4.98 13.91 21.38
CA PHE A 135 6.36 13.46 21.23
C PHE A 135 7.11 14.38 20.27
N LYS A 136 7.60 15.52 20.78
CA LYS A 136 8.61 16.32 20.07
C LYS A 136 9.95 15.58 20.14
N ILE A 137 10.42 15.07 19.00
CA ILE A 137 11.80 14.60 18.82
C ILE A 137 12.69 15.81 18.54
#